data_AF-A0A496SEJ6-F1
#
_entry.id   AF-A0A496SEJ6-F1
#
_cell.length_a   1.000
_cell.length_b   1.000
_cell.length_c   1.000
_cell.angle_alpha   90.00
_cell.angle_beta   90.00
_cell.angle_gamma   90.00
#
_symmetry.space_group_name_H-M   'P 1'
#
loop_
_entity.id
_entity.type
_entity.pdbx_description
1 polymer ?
#
loop_
_entity_poly.entity_id
_entity_poly.type
_entity_poly.pdbx_seq_one_letter_code
_entity_poly.pdbx_strand_id
1 'polypeptide(L)'
;MQVRFQPDLRVEKPGLRTPVSLMIDDSSPGEPIYSEFVEEFSRFVEETGVKGKFTVMPYTFPEALDQALRGERPARIRRLLEEVRRHIAPNFDITPEMLTHNPVVDLRTGGFVYPCVPEHIWSQDQDAETLAPYIARALQILKEVGLEATGVTSPANFGRDVEGEYARAVLEAQKQVNGRSLTWYFLHVEPEAGTVLPRLVLVDEARREAVVSITSGYGDYRRDPELEGRPISEKALRYADQYIAPDGGGGRLVELFRAGSYIIFHHHWWRMMEDCRLGFEVLREVVGRMGEAFGKGIRWMRTSEVAEYWAASECVEVEAEEEGGELRLEFSSPFPCRDFTVSLPSPMKVEVVLKEGREMVRTKPPLTSNSWCTMGGRLYICFDLDFRTTILVRGRR
;
A
#
# COMPACT_ATOMS: atom_id res chain seq x y z
N MET A 1 26.38 -21.25 -30.46
CA MET A 1 26.10 -22.26 -29.41
C MET A 1 25.19 -21.58 -28.43
N GLN A 2 23.93 -21.98 -28.38
CA GLN A 2 22.92 -21.43 -27.48
C GLN A 2 23.17 -22.00 -26.08
N VAL A 3 23.32 -21.14 -25.08
CA VAL A 3 23.55 -21.54 -23.68
C VAL A 3 22.41 -21.01 -22.84
N ARG A 4 21.68 -21.91 -22.15
CA ARG A 4 20.63 -21.59 -21.17
C ARG A 4 21.21 -21.56 -19.76
N PHE A 5 20.87 -20.54 -18.98
CA PHE A 5 21.34 -20.40 -17.59
C PHE A 5 20.41 -19.49 -16.76
N GLN A 6 20.60 -19.54 -15.44
CA GLN A 6 20.00 -18.58 -14.49
C GLN A 6 20.92 -17.36 -14.38
N PRO A 7 20.47 -16.14 -14.76
CA PRO A 7 21.33 -14.96 -14.74
C PRO A 7 21.57 -14.44 -13.31
N ASP A 8 22.70 -13.75 -13.08
CA ASP A 8 22.90 -12.89 -11.89
C ASP A 8 22.02 -11.64 -12.01
N LEU A 9 20.71 -11.83 -11.84
CA LEU A 9 19.69 -10.80 -11.93
C LEU A 9 19.22 -10.43 -10.52
N ARG A 10 18.98 -9.14 -10.32
CA ARG A 10 18.37 -8.60 -9.10
C ARG A 10 17.07 -7.93 -9.45
N VAL A 11 16.02 -8.22 -8.70
CA VAL A 11 14.81 -7.39 -8.70
C VAL A 11 15.14 -6.13 -7.91
N GLU A 12 14.92 -4.99 -8.53
CA GLU A 12 15.19 -3.67 -7.97
C GLU A 12 13.89 -3.03 -7.49
N LYS A 13 13.98 -1.85 -6.86
CA LYS A 13 12.80 -1.04 -6.54
C LYS A 13 12.13 -0.47 -7.80
N PRO A 14 10.81 -0.18 -7.79
CA PRO A 14 10.08 0.30 -8.97
C PRO A 14 10.66 1.60 -9.53
N GLY A 15 11.23 1.52 -10.72
CA GLY A 15 11.87 2.65 -11.38
C GLY A 15 13.11 3.18 -10.66
N LEU A 16 13.75 2.36 -9.81
CA LEU A 16 14.87 2.73 -8.93
C LEU A 16 14.52 3.81 -7.91
N ARG A 17 13.30 3.77 -7.38
CA ARG A 17 12.79 4.72 -6.38
C ARG A 17 12.23 3.98 -5.18
N THR A 18 12.47 4.51 -3.98
CA THR A 18 11.91 3.97 -2.74
C THR A 18 10.39 4.09 -2.75
N PRO A 19 9.65 2.97 -2.63
CA PRO A 19 8.20 3.00 -2.53
C PRO A 19 7.75 3.69 -1.24
N VAL A 20 6.72 4.53 -1.36
CA VAL A 20 6.12 5.27 -0.26
C VAL A 20 4.60 5.12 -0.30
N SER A 21 3.98 4.89 0.85
CA SER A 21 2.52 4.79 0.98
C SER A 21 2.06 5.41 2.30
N LEU A 22 1.07 6.30 2.24
CA LEU A 22 0.43 6.90 3.42
C LEU A 22 -0.84 6.12 3.77
N MET A 23 -1.04 5.78 5.04
CA MET A 23 -2.22 5.06 5.48
C MET A 23 -3.06 5.91 6.44
N ILE A 24 -4.33 6.12 6.10
CA ILE A 24 -5.29 6.82 6.99
C ILE A 24 -6.21 5.78 7.61
N ASP A 25 -6.25 5.75 8.95
CA ASP A 25 -7.04 4.77 9.73
C ASP A 25 -8.19 5.35 10.55
N ASP A 26 -9.08 4.45 10.99
CA ASP A 26 -10.26 4.67 11.84
C ASP A 26 -11.36 5.56 11.23
N SER A 27 -11.23 5.90 9.96
CA SER A 27 -12.05 6.88 9.25
C SER A 27 -13.56 6.54 9.25
N SER A 28 -14.33 7.24 10.09
CA SER A 28 -15.74 6.94 10.39
C SER A 28 -16.73 7.89 9.68
N PRO A 29 -17.51 7.42 8.68
CA PRO A 29 -18.44 8.26 7.92
C PRO A 29 -19.66 8.75 8.72
N GLY A 30 -19.85 8.29 9.95
CA GLY A 30 -20.99 8.66 10.79
C GLY A 30 -20.91 10.09 11.33
N GLU A 31 -19.71 10.63 11.54
CA GLU A 31 -19.52 11.88 12.29
C GLU A 31 -19.52 13.12 11.39
N PRO A 32 -20.20 14.23 11.74
CA PRO A 32 -20.16 15.50 10.99
C PRO A 32 -18.74 15.97 10.60
N ILE A 33 -17.83 15.98 11.57
CA ILE A 33 -16.44 16.42 11.41
C ILE A 33 -15.65 15.61 10.38
N TYR A 34 -16.06 14.37 10.13
CA TYR A 34 -15.44 13.52 9.13
C TYR A 34 -15.69 14.03 7.69
N SER A 35 -16.80 14.71 7.43
CA SER A 35 -17.02 15.34 6.12
C SER A 35 -16.03 16.49 5.87
N GLU A 36 -15.76 17.31 6.89
CA GLU A 36 -14.76 18.38 6.79
C GLU A 36 -13.36 17.79 6.57
N PHE A 37 -13.02 16.72 7.30
CA PHE A 37 -11.78 15.98 7.10
C PHE A 37 -11.62 15.48 5.67
N VAL A 38 -12.65 14.81 5.11
CA VAL A 38 -12.59 14.30 3.73
C VAL A 38 -12.42 15.42 2.72
N GLU A 39 -13.10 16.55 2.88
CA GLU A 39 -12.94 17.71 1.98
C GLU A 39 -11.51 18.29 2.04
N GLU A 40 -10.93 18.42 3.23
CA GLU A 40 -9.56 18.90 3.41
C GLU A 40 -8.51 17.92 2.90
N PHE A 41 -8.67 16.64 3.24
CA PHE A 41 -7.77 15.59 2.80
C PHE A 41 -7.82 15.41 1.28
N SER A 42 -9.01 15.53 0.67
CA SER A 42 -9.16 15.49 -0.80
C SER A 42 -8.32 16.57 -1.48
N ARG A 43 -8.37 17.82 -1.00
CA ARG A 43 -7.52 18.91 -1.52
C ARG A 43 -6.04 18.60 -1.35
N PHE A 44 -5.64 18.09 -0.18
CA PHE A 44 -4.25 17.70 0.06
C PHE A 44 -3.77 16.61 -0.91
N VAL A 45 -4.60 15.60 -1.19
CA VAL A 45 -4.30 14.53 -2.15
C VAL A 45 -4.13 15.10 -3.57
N GLU A 46 -5.00 16.02 -3.99
CA GLU A 46 -4.92 16.68 -5.30
C GLU A 46 -3.68 17.57 -5.43
N GLU A 47 -3.35 18.33 -4.38
CA GLU A 47 -2.19 19.24 -4.34
C GLU A 47 -0.85 18.49 -4.39
N THR A 48 -0.77 17.35 -3.72
CA THR A 48 0.52 16.65 -3.48
C THR A 48 0.70 15.40 -4.34
N GLY A 49 -0.38 14.80 -4.83
CA GLY A 49 -0.35 13.52 -5.53
C GLY A 49 0.11 12.35 -4.67
N VAL A 50 0.04 12.48 -3.33
CA VAL A 50 0.33 11.38 -2.40
C VAL A 50 -0.60 10.21 -2.67
N LYS A 51 -0.13 9.00 -2.35
CA LYS A 51 -0.87 7.76 -2.54
C LYS A 51 -0.77 6.86 -1.33
N GLY A 52 -1.71 5.94 -1.21
CA GLY A 52 -1.89 5.24 0.04
C GLY A 52 -3.04 4.26 0.14
N LYS A 53 -3.49 4.06 1.39
CA LYS A 53 -4.80 3.49 1.72
C LYS A 53 -5.58 4.43 2.64
N PHE A 54 -6.90 4.40 2.52
CA PHE A 54 -7.81 5.23 3.29
C PHE A 54 -8.96 4.37 3.78
N THR A 55 -9.10 4.25 5.11
CA THR A 55 -10.19 3.47 5.70
C THR A 55 -11.53 4.16 5.42
N VAL A 56 -12.58 3.38 5.15
CA VAL A 56 -13.96 3.83 5.27
C VAL A 56 -14.67 2.78 6.11
N MET A 57 -15.08 3.15 7.32
CA MET A 57 -15.79 2.21 8.20
C MET A 57 -17.09 1.73 7.57
N PRO A 58 -17.32 0.40 7.46
CA PRO A 58 -18.57 -0.14 6.94
C PRO A 58 -19.80 0.17 7.80
N TYR A 59 -19.62 0.51 9.09
CA TYR A 59 -20.70 0.94 9.99
C TYR A 59 -20.56 2.42 10.36
N THR A 60 -21.70 3.11 10.45
CA THR A 60 -21.79 4.52 10.90
C THR A 60 -22.43 4.67 12.28
N PHE A 61 -22.78 3.53 12.90
CA PHE A 61 -23.62 3.37 14.08
C PHE A 61 -25.00 4.07 14.03
N PRO A 62 -26.09 3.38 14.41
CA PRO A 62 -26.18 1.94 14.70
C PRO A 62 -26.24 1.05 13.44
N GLU A 63 -26.29 1.63 12.24
CA GLU A 63 -26.53 0.92 10.99
C GLU A 63 -25.28 0.80 10.11
N ALA A 64 -25.27 -0.24 9.28
CA ALA A 64 -24.28 -0.42 8.22
C ALA A 64 -24.47 0.64 7.12
N LEU A 65 -23.40 0.96 6.40
CA LEU A 65 -23.39 2.03 5.40
C LEU A 65 -24.35 1.77 4.23
N ASP A 66 -24.46 0.52 3.79
CA ASP A 66 -25.43 0.07 2.77
C ASP A 66 -26.89 0.27 3.23
N GLN A 67 -27.16 0.06 4.51
CA GLN A 67 -28.45 0.31 5.15
C GLN A 67 -28.73 1.81 5.32
N ALA A 68 -27.72 2.58 5.75
CA ALA A 68 -27.82 4.03 5.94
C ALA A 68 -28.22 4.78 4.66
N LEU A 69 -27.80 4.27 3.51
CA LEU A 69 -28.18 4.81 2.20
C LEU A 69 -29.66 4.59 1.83
N ARG A 70 -30.35 3.68 2.53
CA ARG A 70 -31.79 3.38 2.38
C ARG A 70 -32.67 4.15 3.39
N GLY A 71 -32.09 4.76 4.42
CA GLY A 71 -32.80 5.50 5.48
C GLY A 71 -33.05 6.99 5.19
N GLU A 72 -33.16 7.81 6.24
CA GLU A 72 -33.44 9.26 6.17
C GLU A 72 -32.18 10.17 6.17
N ARG A 73 -31.01 9.63 6.55
CA ARG A 73 -29.68 10.26 6.46
C ARG A 73 -28.94 10.23 5.09
N PRO A 74 -29.47 9.76 3.93
CA PRO A 74 -28.64 9.48 2.77
C PRO A 74 -27.95 10.66 2.10
N ALA A 75 -28.51 11.87 2.10
CA ALA A 75 -27.96 12.95 1.27
C ALA A 75 -26.52 13.30 1.67
N ARG A 76 -26.27 13.42 2.98
CA ARG A 76 -24.93 13.70 3.52
C ARG A 76 -23.96 12.55 3.27
N ILE A 77 -24.38 11.31 3.55
CA ILE A 77 -23.56 10.11 3.37
C ILE A 77 -23.25 9.89 1.87
N ARG A 78 -24.23 10.07 0.98
CA ARG A 78 -24.02 9.95 -0.48
C ARG A 78 -22.99 10.96 -0.97
N ARG A 79 -23.11 12.23 -0.55
CA ARG A 79 -22.14 13.27 -0.89
C ARG A 79 -20.75 12.89 -0.40
N LEU A 80 -20.61 12.51 0.88
CA LEU A 80 -19.35 12.05 1.44
C LEU A 80 -18.70 10.92 0.63
N LEU A 81 -19.48 9.89 0.27
CA LEU A 81 -18.96 8.77 -0.52
C LEU A 81 -18.63 9.17 -1.96
N GLU A 82 -19.35 10.14 -2.52
CA GLU A 82 -19.03 10.73 -3.83
C GLU A 82 -17.70 11.49 -3.79
N GLU A 83 -17.43 12.26 -2.74
CA GLU A 83 -16.14 12.92 -2.51
C GLU A 83 -15.01 11.88 -2.41
N VAL A 84 -15.18 10.83 -1.59
CA VAL A 84 -14.18 9.76 -1.45
C VAL A 84 -13.92 9.08 -2.80
N ARG A 85 -14.97 8.73 -3.55
CA ARG A 85 -14.81 8.07 -4.87
C ARG A 85 -14.08 8.95 -5.89
N ARG A 86 -14.34 10.26 -5.89
CA ARG A 86 -13.80 11.17 -6.90
C ARG A 86 -12.39 11.64 -6.58
N HIS A 87 -12.12 11.95 -5.32
CA HIS A 87 -10.93 12.71 -4.94
C HIS A 87 -9.91 11.90 -4.14
N ILE A 88 -10.33 10.84 -3.45
CA ILE A 88 -9.43 9.99 -2.63
C ILE A 88 -9.10 8.68 -3.34
N ALA A 89 -10.11 7.92 -3.77
CA ALA A 89 -9.97 6.59 -4.36
C ALA A 89 -9.03 6.48 -5.58
N PRO A 90 -8.85 7.51 -6.44
CA PRO A 90 -7.88 7.44 -7.53
C PRO A 90 -6.42 7.25 -7.06
N ASN A 91 -6.09 7.77 -5.87
CA ASN A 91 -4.75 7.75 -5.30
C ASN A 91 -4.64 6.84 -4.07
N PHE A 92 -5.76 6.42 -3.48
CA PHE A 92 -5.79 5.61 -2.27
C PHE A 92 -6.64 4.36 -2.46
N ASP A 93 -6.15 3.21 -2.01
CA ASP A 93 -7.01 2.04 -1.84
C ASP A 93 -7.99 2.30 -0.70
N ILE A 94 -9.28 2.08 -0.96
CA ILE A 94 -10.29 2.15 0.09
C ILE A 94 -10.35 0.79 0.77
N THR A 95 -10.24 0.77 2.10
CA THR A 95 -10.28 -0.47 2.88
C THR A 95 -11.36 -0.41 3.95
N PRO A 96 -12.01 -1.55 4.27
CA PRO A 96 -12.68 -1.66 5.55
C PRO A 96 -11.65 -1.77 6.65
N GLU A 97 -12.05 -1.43 7.87
CA GLU A 97 -11.33 -1.76 9.09
C GLU A 97 -12.22 -2.70 9.93
N MET A 98 -12.46 -3.85 9.30
CA MET A 98 -13.54 -4.79 9.60
C MET A 98 -14.92 -4.11 9.57
N LEU A 99 -15.90 -4.55 10.36
CA LEU A 99 -17.26 -4.01 10.26
C LEU A 99 -17.40 -2.73 11.06
N THR A 100 -16.97 -2.72 12.31
CA THR A 100 -17.32 -1.67 13.27
C THR A 100 -16.14 -1.06 14.00
N HIS A 101 -14.94 -1.62 13.83
CA HIS A 101 -13.77 -1.51 14.70
C HIS A 101 -14.02 -2.05 16.14
N ASN A 102 -15.21 -1.82 16.70
CA ASN A 102 -15.70 -2.33 17.99
C ASN A 102 -17.20 -1.98 18.14
N PRO A 103 -18.14 -2.91 18.43
CA PRO A 103 -18.02 -4.34 18.78
C PRO A 103 -18.47 -5.33 17.66
N VAL A 104 -18.16 -6.62 17.84
CA VAL A 104 -18.48 -7.70 16.87
C VAL A 104 -19.96 -7.74 16.52
N VAL A 105 -20.24 -7.89 15.22
CA VAL A 105 -21.59 -8.07 14.67
C VAL A 105 -21.90 -9.56 14.48
N ASP A 106 -23.02 -10.03 15.00
CA ASP A 106 -23.58 -11.32 14.62
C ASP A 106 -24.19 -11.21 13.21
N LEU A 107 -23.53 -11.84 12.23
CA LEU A 107 -23.95 -11.81 10.82
C LEU A 107 -25.35 -12.39 10.58
N ARG A 108 -25.87 -13.25 11.47
CA ARG A 108 -27.20 -13.84 11.33
C ARG A 108 -28.30 -12.88 11.74
N THR A 109 -28.06 -12.10 12.79
CA THR A 109 -29.07 -11.20 13.37
C THR A 109 -28.89 -9.76 12.90
N GLY A 110 -27.68 -9.38 12.47
CA GLY A 110 -27.28 -8.01 12.18
C GLY A 110 -27.08 -7.14 13.42
N GLY A 111 -27.24 -7.71 14.62
CA GLY A 111 -26.99 -7.05 15.90
C GLY A 111 -25.60 -7.34 16.44
N PHE A 112 -25.27 -6.78 17.61
CA PHE A 112 -24.00 -7.09 18.28
C PHE A 112 -24.08 -8.44 18.99
N VAL A 113 -22.94 -9.15 19.02
CA VAL A 113 -22.78 -10.32 19.88
C VAL A 113 -22.97 -9.91 21.34
N TYR A 114 -23.70 -10.71 22.12
CA TYR A 114 -23.89 -10.48 23.56
C TYR A 114 -23.20 -11.58 24.39
N PRO A 115 -22.39 -11.24 25.40
CA PRO A 115 -21.98 -9.87 25.78
C PRO A 115 -21.16 -9.19 24.68
N CYS A 116 -21.17 -7.84 24.63
CA CYS A 116 -20.41 -7.10 23.62
C CYS A 116 -18.92 -7.40 23.72
N VAL A 117 -18.34 -7.93 22.65
CA VAL A 117 -16.89 -8.21 22.53
C VAL A 117 -16.30 -7.32 21.43
N PRO A 118 -15.14 -6.69 21.63
CA PRO A 118 -14.43 -6.00 20.56
C PRO A 118 -13.99 -6.95 19.45
N GLU A 119 -14.03 -6.52 18.18
CA GLU A 119 -13.65 -7.34 17.02
C GLU A 119 -12.22 -7.88 17.13
N HIS A 120 -11.30 -7.04 17.62
CA HIS A 120 -9.90 -7.42 17.81
C HIS A 120 -9.69 -8.44 18.93
N ILE A 121 -10.61 -8.58 19.90
CA ILE A 121 -10.51 -9.62 20.94
C ILE A 121 -11.13 -10.91 20.43
N TRP A 122 -12.34 -10.82 19.84
CA TRP A 122 -13.06 -11.98 19.33
C TRP A 122 -12.28 -12.74 18.26
N SER A 123 -11.60 -12.01 17.36
CA SER A 123 -10.86 -12.58 16.24
C SER A 123 -9.66 -13.44 16.62
N GLN A 124 -9.12 -13.32 17.85
CA GLN A 124 -7.88 -14.02 18.23
C GLN A 124 -8.03 -15.54 18.36
N ASP A 125 -9.26 -16.02 18.54
CA ASP A 125 -9.56 -17.45 18.73
C ASP A 125 -10.43 -18.03 17.61
N GLN A 126 -10.53 -17.33 16.47
CA GLN A 126 -11.35 -17.78 15.33
C GLN A 126 -10.50 -18.44 14.23
N ASP A 127 -11.16 -19.25 13.41
CA ASP A 127 -10.58 -19.87 12.21
C ASP A 127 -10.98 -19.14 10.92
N ALA A 128 -10.40 -19.56 9.79
CA ALA A 128 -10.73 -18.97 8.50
C ALA A 128 -12.21 -19.15 8.10
N GLU A 129 -12.85 -20.25 8.51
CA GLU A 129 -14.28 -20.50 8.23
C GLU A 129 -15.19 -19.46 8.90
N THR A 130 -14.79 -18.97 10.08
CA THR A 130 -15.52 -17.94 10.82
C THR A 130 -15.14 -16.53 10.38
N LEU A 131 -13.85 -16.27 10.16
CA LEU A 131 -13.35 -14.95 9.78
C LEU A 131 -13.74 -14.57 8.34
N ALA A 132 -13.75 -15.52 7.39
CA ALA A 132 -13.96 -15.20 5.97
C ALA A 132 -15.35 -14.58 5.71
N PRO A 133 -16.48 -15.16 6.20
CA PRO A 133 -17.80 -14.53 6.03
C PRO A 133 -17.89 -13.15 6.68
N TYR A 134 -17.19 -12.95 7.80
CA TYR A 134 -17.17 -11.69 8.54
C TYR A 134 -16.46 -10.58 7.75
N ILE A 135 -15.27 -10.89 7.23
CA ILE A 135 -14.50 -9.99 6.36
C ILE A 135 -15.25 -9.76 5.05
N ALA A 136 -15.86 -10.81 4.48
CA ALA A 136 -16.66 -10.70 3.25
C ALA A 136 -17.83 -9.74 3.42
N ARG A 137 -18.49 -9.70 4.58
CA ARG A 137 -19.55 -8.72 4.85
C ARG A 137 -19.01 -7.28 4.81
N ALA A 138 -17.83 -7.03 5.36
CA ALA A 138 -17.21 -5.69 5.35
C ALA A 138 -16.89 -5.24 3.92
N LEU A 139 -16.29 -6.13 3.13
CA LEU A 139 -16.00 -5.89 1.71
C LEU A 139 -17.28 -5.68 0.90
N GLN A 140 -18.32 -6.47 1.15
CA GLN A 140 -19.59 -6.40 0.44
C GLN A 140 -20.28 -5.06 0.67
N ILE A 141 -20.30 -4.55 1.90
CA ILE A 141 -20.86 -3.22 2.21
C ILE A 141 -20.13 -2.15 1.41
N LEU A 142 -18.80 -2.16 1.38
CA LEU A 142 -18.02 -1.17 0.62
C LEU A 142 -18.26 -1.29 -0.89
N LYS A 143 -18.33 -2.51 -1.42
CA LYS A 143 -18.65 -2.77 -2.83
C LYS A 143 -20.03 -2.25 -3.21
N GLU A 144 -21.05 -2.48 -2.39
CA GLU A 144 -22.42 -2.00 -2.61
C GLU A 144 -22.51 -0.48 -2.66
N VAL A 145 -21.63 0.21 -1.94
CA VAL A 145 -21.50 1.66 -2.00
C VAL A 145 -20.46 2.12 -3.01
N GLY A 146 -20.04 1.28 -3.96
CA GLY A 146 -19.13 1.67 -5.04
C GLY A 146 -17.70 2.01 -4.59
N LEU A 147 -17.26 1.44 -3.47
CA LEU A 147 -15.91 1.55 -2.93
C LEU A 147 -15.26 0.16 -2.89
N GLU A 148 -15.07 -0.46 -4.05
CA GLU A 148 -14.49 -1.81 -4.13
C GLU A 148 -13.07 -1.84 -3.52
N ALA A 149 -12.91 -2.59 -2.44
CA ALA A 149 -11.67 -2.63 -1.66
C ALA A 149 -10.67 -3.66 -2.20
N THR A 150 -9.38 -3.30 -2.25
CA THR A 150 -8.30 -4.19 -2.74
C THR A 150 -7.58 -4.96 -1.63
N GLY A 151 -7.78 -4.53 -0.38
CA GLY A 151 -7.24 -5.12 0.84
C GLY A 151 -8.09 -4.74 2.05
N VAL A 152 -7.61 -5.05 3.25
CA VAL A 152 -8.31 -4.76 4.51
C VAL A 152 -7.37 -4.15 5.55
N THR A 153 -7.95 -3.43 6.51
CA THR A 153 -7.22 -2.99 7.70
C THR A 153 -7.69 -3.78 8.92
N SER A 154 -6.75 -4.15 9.77
CA SER A 154 -7.00 -4.88 11.01
C SER A 154 -7.21 -3.86 12.14
N PRO A 155 -8.43 -3.69 12.69
CA PRO A 155 -8.66 -2.79 13.82
C PRO A 155 -7.84 -3.26 15.01
N ALA A 156 -7.07 -2.36 15.61
CA ALA A 156 -6.08 -2.67 16.64
C ALA A 156 -5.17 -3.86 16.25
N ASN A 157 -5.43 -5.05 16.77
CA ASN A 157 -4.66 -6.27 16.50
C ASN A 157 -5.51 -7.42 15.91
N PHE A 158 -6.61 -7.11 15.22
CA PHE A 158 -7.53 -8.13 14.67
C PHE A 158 -6.81 -9.26 13.94
N GLY A 159 -7.05 -10.51 14.38
CA GLY A 159 -6.48 -11.71 13.77
C GLY A 159 -4.99 -11.93 13.99
N ARG A 160 -4.32 -11.17 14.89
CA ARG A 160 -2.88 -11.27 15.15
C ARG A 160 -2.44 -12.65 15.65
N ASP A 161 -3.15 -13.22 16.60
CA ASP A 161 -2.79 -14.47 17.25
C ASP A 161 -3.11 -15.69 16.37
N VAL A 162 -3.91 -15.47 15.30
CA VAL A 162 -4.29 -16.45 14.27
C VAL A 162 -3.96 -15.95 12.86
N GLU A 163 -2.83 -15.25 12.69
CA GLU A 163 -2.50 -14.53 11.45
C GLU A 163 -2.57 -15.41 10.18
N GLY A 164 -2.23 -16.70 10.29
CA GLY A 164 -2.38 -17.66 9.18
C GLY A 164 -3.84 -17.91 8.78
N GLU A 165 -4.74 -18.07 9.74
CA GLU A 165 -6.19 -18.20 9.49
C GLU A 165 -6.76 -16.88 8.96
N TYR A 166 -6.33 -15.76 9.55
CA TYR A 166 -6.72 -14.43 9.10
C TYR A 166 -6.32 -14.18 7.64
N ALA A 167 -5.08 -14.46 7.26
CA ALA A 167 -4.63 -14.29 5.88
C ALA A 167 -5.44 -15.13 4.88
N ARG A 168 -5.77 -16.39 5.23
CA ARG A 168 -6.63 -17.26 4.40
C ARG A 168 -8.05 -16.68 4.28
N ALA A 169 -8.59 -16.18 5.39
CA ALA A 169 -9.90 -15.58 5.44
C ALA A 169 -9.99 -14.31 4.57
N VAL A 170 -8.97 -13.45 4.60
CA VAL A 170 -8.88 -12.25 3.74
C VAL A 170 -8.87 -12.64 2.26
N LEU A 171 -8.08 -13.65 1.88
CA LEU A 171 -8.03 -14.14 0.50
C LEU A 171 -9.38 -14.68 0.03
N GLU A 172 -10.01 -15.55 0.83
CA GLU A 172 -11.28 -16.17 0.45
C GLU A 172 -12.41 -15.13 0.36
N ALA A 173 -12.48 -14.20 1.32
CA ALA A 173 -13.42 -13.08 1.29
C ALA A 173 -13.23 -12.19 0.05
N GLN A 174 -11.98 -11.87 -0.32
CA GLN A 174 -11.67 -11.07 -1.50
C GLN A 174 -12.01 -11.77 -2.82
N LYS A 175 -11.76 -13.08 -2.91
CA LYS A 175 -12.17 -13.88 -4.06
C LYS A 175 -13.69 -13.92 -4.19
N GLN A 176 -14.39 -14.15 -3.09
CA GLN A 176 -15.85 -14.24 -3.06
C GLN A 176 -16.51 -12.91 -3.48
N VAL A 177 -16.05 -11.78 -2.93
CA VAL A 177 -16.73 -10.48 -3.10
C VAL A 177 -16.22 -9.72 -4.32
N ASN A 178 -14.90 -9.69 -4.52
CA ASN A 178 -14.24 -8.83 -5.52
C ASN A 178 -13.54 -9.62 -6.63
N GLY A 179 -13.52 -10.96 -6.57
CA GLY A 179 -12.86 -11.78 -7.60
C GLY A 179 -11.34 -11.58 -7.65
N ARG A 180 -10.72 -11.08 -6.57
CA ARG A 180 -9.29 -10.80 -6.51
C ARG A 180 -8.53 -12.00 -5.94
N SER A 181 -7.55 -12.51 -6.68
CA SER A 181 -6.67 -13.59 -6.21
C SER A 181 -5.40 -13.08 -5.53
N LEU A 182 -5.05 -11.81 -5.72
CA LEU A 182 -3.99 -11.12 -4.98
C LEU A 182 -4.62 -10.00 -4.14
N THR A 183 -4.36 -10.05 -2.83
CA THR A 183 -4.83 -9.07 -1.87
C THR A 183 -3.79 -8.83 -0.78
N TRP A 184 -4.13 -7.98 0.19
CA TRP A 184 -3.24 -7.53 1.22
C TRP A 184 -4.00 -7.10 2.47
N TYR A 185 -3.30 -7.04 3.59
CA TYR A 185 -3.82 -6.45 4.82
C TYR A 185 -2.78 -5.60 5.54
N PHE A 186 -3.25 -4.59 6.27
CA PHE A 186 -2.46 -3.86 7.25
C PHE A 186 -2.75 -4.40 8.66
N LEU A 187 -1.70 -4.76 9.41
CA LEU A 187 -1.79 -5.28 10.78
C LEU A 187 -0.58 -4.85 11.63
N HIS A 188 0.63 -4.88 11.07
CA HIS A 188 1.86 -4.72 11.85
C HIS A 188 2.42 -3.31 11.77
N VAL A 189 2.91 -2.82 12.90
CA VAL A 189 3.64 -1.55 13.02
C VAL A 189 5.01 -1.83 13.63
N GLU A 190 6.07 -1.43 12.92
CA GLU A 190 7.47 -1.69 13.26
C GLU A 190 8.24 -0.36 13.39
N PRO A 191 8.00 0.43 14.45
CA PRO A 191 8.51 1.79 14.59
C PRO A 191 10.02 1.84 14.83
N GLU A 192 10.64 0.72 15.21
CA GLU A 192 12.05 0.64 15.63
C GLU A 192 12.87 -0.35 14.79
N ALA A 193 12.24 -1.07 13.86
CA ALA A 193 12.95 -2.02 13.00
C ALA A 193 13.97 -1.31 12.10
N GLY A 194 15.15 -1.93 11.89
CA GLY A 194 16.19 -1.37 11.02
C GLY A 194 15.77 -1.36 9.54
N THR A 195 14.97 -2.35 9.11
CA THR A 195 14.43 -2.45 7.76
C THR A 195 12.96 -2.87 7.82
N VAL A 196 12.12 -2.22 7.02
CA VAL A 196 10.68 -2.53 6.92
C VAL A 196 10.34 -2.87 5.47
N LEU A 197 9.92 -4.11 5.25
CA LEU A 197 9.50 -4.64 3.96
C LEU A 197 8.09 -5.25 4.11
N PRO A 198 7.29 -5.28 3.03
CA PRO A 198 6.11 -6.13 3.01
C PRO A 198 6.48 -7.61 3.22
N ARG A 199 5.52 -8.43 3.64
CA ARG A 199 5.72 -9.90 3.78
C ARG A 199 4.75 -10.63 2.88
N LEU A 200 5.23 -11.58 2.09
CA LEU A 200 4.38 -12.51 1.36
C LEU A 200 3.94 -13.62 2.32
N VAL A 201 2.69 -13.57 2.79
CA VAL A 201 2.20 -14.43 3.87
C VAL A 201 1.60 -15.71 3.34
N LEU A 202 0.89 -15.62 2.21
CA LEU A 202 0.36 -16.77 1.49
C LEU A 202 0.71 -16.61 0.01
N VAL A 203 1.10 -17.72 -0.62
CA VAL A 203 1.29 -17.81 -2.07
C VAL A 203 0.95 -19.22 -2.55
N ASP A 204 0.15 -19.27 -3.61
CA ASP A 204 -0.06 -20.46 -4.44
C ASP A 204 0.09 -20.02 -5.90
N GLU A 205 1.25 -20.29 -6.48
CA GLU A 205 1.59 -19.86 -7.85
C GLU A 205 0.73 -20.57 -8.90
N ALA A 206 0.35 -21.83 -8.65
CA ALA A 206 -0.48 -22.62 -9.57
C ALA A 206 -1.89 -22.04 -9.67
N ARG A 207 -2.43 -21.58 -8.54
CA ARG A 207 -3.74 -20.90 -8.46
C ARG A 207 -3.64 -19.40 -8.69
N ARG A 208 -2.42 -18.84 -8.74
CA ARG A 208 -2.13 -17.39 -8.80
C ARG A 208 -2.81 -16.63 -7.68
N GLU A 209 -2.74 -17.20 -6.48
CA GLU A 209 -3.32 -16.65 -5.26
C GLU A 209 -2.20 -16.17 -4.34
N ALA A 210 -2.34 -14.97 -3.75
CA ALA A 210 -1.38 -14.46 -2.78
C ALA A 210 -1.98 -13.43 -1.81
N VAL A 211 -1.38 -13.36 -0.62
CA VAL A 211 -1.70 -12.37 0.41
C VAL A 211 -0.42 -11.73 0.90
N VAL A 212 -0.37 -10.40 0.83
CA VAL A 212 0.76 -9.60 1.31
C VAL A 212 0.38 -8.88 2.61
N SER A 213 1.19 -9.05 3.65
CA SER A 213 1.11 -8.22 4.85
C SER A 213 1.89 -6.92 4.61
N ILE A 214 1.18 -5.81 4.71
CA ILE A 214 1.75 -4.47 4.59
C ILE A 214 2.06 -3.98 6.00
N THR A 215 3.31 -3.61 6.23
CA THR A 215 3.82 -3.19 7.54
C THR A 215 4.06 -1.70 7.56
N SER A 216 3.55 -1.02 8.57
CA SER A 216 3.85 0.40 8.80
C SER A 216 5.17 0.54 9.56
N GLY A 217 6.09 1.36 9.06
CA GLY A 217 7.36 1.65 9.72
C GLY A 217 7.29 2.81 10.73
N TYR A 218 6.18 3.56 10.76
CA TYR A 218 5.92 4.60 11.76
C TYR A 218 4.43 5.00 11.78
N GLY A 219 3.95 5.45 12.94
CA GLY A 219 2.57 5.88 13.14
C GLY A 219 2.49 7.34 13.60
N ASP A 220 1.41 7.68 14.30
CA ASP A 220 1.21 9.01 14.85
C ASP A 220 2.38 9.51 15.70
N TYR A 221 2.58 10.83 15.65
CA TYR A 221 3.62 11.47 16.44
C TYR A 221 3.35 11.27 17.93
N ARG A 222 4.43 11.08 18.67
CA ARG A 222 4.39 11.03 20.13
C ARG A 222 4.22 12.45 20.65
N ARG A 223 3.23 12.67 21.53
CA ARG A 223 3.01 13.99 22.15
C ARG A 223 4.21 14.33 23.05
N ASP A 224 4.58 15.59 23.03
CA ASP A 224 5.65 16.15 23.84
C ASP A 224 5.02 17.14 24.85
N PRO A 225 5.03 16.82 26.16
CA PRO A 225 4.51 17.73 27.19
C PRO A 225 5.17 19.11 27.17
N GLU A 226 6.42 19.23 26.71
CA GLU A 226 7.12 20.53 26.63
C GLU A 226 6.52 21.47 25.58
N LEU A 227 5.78 20.91 24.64
CA LEU A 227 5.07 21.66 23.60
C LEU A 227 3.64 22.04 24.02
N GLU A 228 3.18 21.63 25.20
CA GLU A 228 1.84 22.00 25.68
C GLU A 228 1.70 23.53 25.78
N GLY A 229 0.53 24.06 25.39
CA GLY A 229 0.29 25.51 25.32
C GLY A 229 1.03 26.28 24.20
N ARG A 230 1.95 25.65 23.45
CA ARG A 230 2.61 26.29 22.29
C ARG A 230 1.65 26.50 21.10
N PRO A 231 1.93 27.48 20.23
CA PRO A 231 1.19 27.67 18.98
C PRO A 231 1.21 26.40 18.11
N ILE A 232 0.11 26.16 17.38
CA ILE A 232 -0.04 25.00 16.49
C ILE A 232 1.06 24.95 15.43
N SER A 233 1.44 26.10 14.86
CA SER A 233 2.51 26.18 13.88
C SER A 233 3.85 25.68 14.44
N GLU A 234 4.18 26.02 15.69
CA GLU A 234 5.40 25.55 16.34
C GLU A 234 5.30 24.04 16.64
N LYS A 235 4.16 23.59 17.19
CA LYS A 235 3.92 22.17 17.47
C LYS A 235 4.04 21.32 16.21
N ALA A 236 3.45 21.75 15.10
CA ALA A 236 3.44 21.01 13.85
C ALA A 236 4.87 20.75 13.34
N LEU A 237 5.70 21.79 13.33
CA LEU A 237 7.10 21.67 12.92
C LEU A 237 7.89 20.70 13.81
N ARG A 238 7.70 20.79 15.14
CA ARG A 238 8.40 19.95 16.12
C ARG A 238 7.95 18.50 16.09
N TYR A 239 6.67 18.23 15.87
CA TYR A 239 6.17 16.87 15.69
C TYR A 239 6.59 16.27 14.34
N ALA A 240 6.70 17.08 13.29
CA ALA A 240 7.24 16.66 12.00
C ALA A 240 8.71 16.21 12.09
N ASP A 241 9.51 16.80 12.98
CA ASP A 241 10.92 16.41 13.21
C ASP A 241 11.09 14.91 13.56
N GLN A 242 10.06 14.29 14.17
CA GLN A 242 10.09 12.85 14.48
C GLN A 242 10.08 11.97 13.22
N TYR A 243 9.43 12.43 12.15
CA TYR A 243 9.37 11.74 10.85
C TYR A 243 10.57 12.11 9.99
N ILE A 244 10.83 13.42 9.88
CA ILE A 244 11.88 13.98 9.05
C ILE A 244 12.25 15.37 9.58
N ALA A 245 13.52 15.55 9.94
CA ALA A 245 14.05 16.83 10.41
C ALA A 245 14.01 17.90 9.30
N PRO A 246 14.05 19.20 9.64
CA PRO A 246 13.94 20.28 8.66
C PRO A 246 15.03 20.26 7.58
N ASP A 247 16.22 19.72 7.89
CA ASP A 247 17.34 19.58 6.97
C ASP A 247 17.32 18.24 6.18
N GLY A 248 16.30 17.41 6.38
CA GLY A 248 16.21 16.05 5.81
C GLY A 248 17.27 15.07 6.35
N GLY A 249 18.02 15.46 7.39
CA GLY A 249 19.19 14.73 7.88
C GLY A 249 18.85 13.58 8.84
N GLY A 250 17.68 13.62 9.48
CA GLY A 250 17.26 12.65 10.49
C GLY A 250 15.73 12.51 10.59
N GLY A 251 15.28 11.68 11.52
CA GLY A 251 13.87 11.29 11.66
C GLY A 251 13.59 9.91 11.06
N ARG A 252 12.48 9.29 11.48
CA ARG A 252 12.20 7.88 11.19
C ARG A 252 12.11 7.57 9.69
N LEU A 253 11.55 8.46 8.88
CA LEU A 253 11.41 8.23 7.43
C LEU A 253 12.77 8.31 6.72
N VAL A 254 13.71 9.10 7.24
CA VAL A 254 15.09 9.18 6.73
C VAL A 254 15.86 7.89 7.03
N GLU A 255 15.67 7.31 8.22
CA GLU A 255 16.25 6.02 8.59
C GLU A 255 15.78 4.92 7.62
N LEU A 256 14.46 4.83 7.40
CA LEU A 256 13.87 3.85 6.47
C LEU A 256 14.37 4.05 5.04
N PHE A 257 14.47 5.29 4.58
CA PHE A 257 15.01 5.62 3.25
C PHE A 257 16.46 5.14 3.09
N ARG A 258 17.33 5.45 4.06
CA ARG A 258 18.75 5.05 4.05
C ARG A 258 18.95 3.54 4.17
N ALA A 259 18.08 2.86 4.91
CA ALA A 259 18.12 1.42 5.07
C ALA A 259 17.63 0.64 3.83
N GLY A 260 17.14 1.34 2.79
CA GLY A 260 16.59 0.68 1.61
C GLY A 260 15.21 0.06 1.84
N SER A 261 14.50 0.45 2.91
CA SER A 261 13.15 -0.02 3.23
C SER A 261 12.09 0.49 2.25
N TYR A 262 10.87 -0.02 2.39
CA TYR A 262 9.66 0.67 1.96
C TYR A 262 9.29 1.71 3.03
N ILE A 263 8.80 2.87 2.61
CA ILE A 263 8.40 3.93 3.55
C ILE A 263 6.87 3.94 3.63
N ILE A 264 6.33 3.11 4.52
CA ILE A 264 4.90 3.03 4.76
C ILE A 264 4.65 3.57 6.15
N PHE A 265 3.78 4.56 6.29
CA PHE A 265 3.49 5.18 7.58
C PHE A 265 1.99 5.48 7.67
N HIS A 266 1.48 5.56 8.89
CA HIS A 266 0.05 5.72 9.12
C HIS A 266 -0.27 6.84 10.10
N HIS A 267 -1.51 7.32 9.99
CA HIS A 267 -2.11 8.28 10.89
C HIS A 267 -3.57 7.89 11.11
N HIS A 268 -4.06 8.06 12.33
CA HIS A 268 -5.49 7.97 12.57
C HIS A 268 -6.16 9.31 12.21
N TRP A 269 -7.33 9.27 11.56
CA TRP A 269 -8.01 10.48 11.11
C TRP A 269 -8.35 11.42 12.28
N TRP A 270 -8.71 10.88 13.44
CA TRP A 270 -9.06 11.66 14.62
C TRP A 270 -7.84 12.43 15.15
N ARG A 271 -6.63 11.86 15.07
CA ARG A 271 -5.37 12.56 15.38
C ARG A 271 -5.09 13.71 14.42
N MET A 272 -5.58 13.63 13.19
CA MET A 272 -5.48 14.74 12.24
C MET A 272 -6.40 15.89 12.61
N MET A 273 -7.59 15.60 13.14
CA MET A 273 -8.62 16.60 13.46
C MET A 273 -8.50 17.18 14.87
N GLU A 274 -7.81 16.49 15.78
CA GLU A 274 -7.49 16.98 17.13
C GLU A 274 -6.74 18.33 17.13
N ASP A 275 -6.86 19.07 18.23
CA ASP A 275 -6.10 20.28 18.53
C ASP A 275 -6.06 21.29 17.37
N CYS A 276 -7.24 21.57 16.81
CA CYS A 276 -7.43 22.47 15.68
C CYS A 276 -6.62 22.03 14.45
N ARG A 277 -6.76 20.76 14.05
CA ARG A 277 -6.14 20.16 12.86
C ARG A 277 -4.61 20.01 12.94
N LEU A 278 -4.06 19.91 14.15
CA LEU A 278 -2.61 19.85 14.34
C LEU A 278 -1.96 18.68 13.59
N GLY A 279 -2.57 17.48 13.63
CA GLY A 279 -2.01 16.33 12.93
C GLY A 279 -2.02 16.50 11.41
N PHE A 280 -2.99 17.25 10.86
CA PHE A 280 -3.01 17.59 9.44
C PHE A 280 -1.85 18.52 9.06
N GLU A 281 -1.57 19.54 9.88
CA GLU A 281 -0.42 20.44 9.68
C GLU A 281 0.91 19.68 9.80
N VAL A 282 1.03 18.73 10.73
CA VAL A 282 2.19 17.82 10.81
C VAL A 282 2.35 17.05 9.50
N LEU A 283 1.27 16.44 8.99
CA LEU A 283 1.34 15.68 7.74
C LEU A 283 1.76 16.55 6.54
N ARG A 284 1.20 17.77 6.42
CA ARG A 284 1.59 18.72 5.36
C ARG A 284 3.08 19.02 5.41
N GLU A 285 3.61 19.29 6.60
CA GLU A 285 5.04 19.55 6.80
C GLU A 285 5.90 18.33 6.46
N VAL A 286 5.51 17.14 6.93
CA VAL A 286 6.23 15.89 6.65
C VAL A 286 6.30 15.62 5.16
N VAL A 287 5.19 15.72 4.43
CA VAL A 287 5.16 15.48 2.98
C VAL A 287 5.95 16.55 2.23
N GLY A 288 5.90 17.81 2.67
CA GLY A 288 6.76 18.89 2.15
C GLY A 288 8.25 18.55 2.27
N ARG A 289 8.70 18.21 3.47
CA ARG A 289 10.09 17.81 3.75
C ARG A 289 10.52 16.57 2.98
N MET A 290 9.64 15.57 2.84
CA MET A 290 9.92 14.39 2.00
C MET A 290 10.14 14.77 0.53
N GLY A 291 9.35 15.72 0.01
CA GLY A 291 9.51 16.25 -1.34
C GLY A 291 10.87 16.93 -1.54
N GLU A 292 11.33 17.71 -0.56
CA GLU A 292 12.62 18.39 -0.60
C GLU A 292 13.81 17.44 -0.41
N ALA A 293 13.75 16.57 0.60
CA ALA A 293 14.85 15.69 0.98
C ALA A 293 15.02 14.49 0.05
N PHE A 294 13.92 13.89 -0.41
CA PHE A 294 13.97 12.68 -1.23
C PHE A 294 13.65 12.94 -2.70
N GLY A 295 12.74 13.88 -2.99
CA GLY A 295 12.37 14.28 -4.34
C GLY A 295 12.10 13.10 -5.28
N LYS A 296 12.86 13.01 -6.37
CA LYS A 296 12.74 11.93 -7.36
C LYS A 296 13.22 10.55 -6.87
N GLY A 297 13.82 10.46 -5.69
CA GLY A 297 14.28 9.22 -5.06
C GLY A 297 13.15 8.39 -4.45
N ILE A 298 11.95 8.94 -4.30
CA ILE A 298 10.76 8.25 -3.80
C ILE A 298 9.69 8.11 -4.88
N ARG A 299 8.80 7.14 -4.67
CA ARG A 299 7.60 6.92 -5.49
C ARG A 299 6.40 6.67 -4.58
N TRP A 300 5.45 7.59 -4.60
CA TRP A 300 4.14 7.38 -4.00
C TRP A 300 3.40 6.26 -4.74
N MET A 301 2.90 5.29 -3.97
CA MET A 301 2.19 4.12 -4.45
C MET A 301 0.96 3.88 -3.60
N ARG A 302 -0.11 3.45 -4.25
CA ARG A 302 -1.24 2.81 -3.56
C ARG A 302 -0.73 1.56 -2.85
N THR A 303 -1.38 1.19 -1.76
CA THR A 303 -0.94 0.03 -0.98
C THR A 303 -1.11 -1.28 -1.76
N SER A 304 -2.10 -1.38 -2.64
CA SER A 304 -2.24 -2.47 -3.62
C SER A 304 -1.10 -2.51 -4.61
N GLU A 305 -0.62 -1.36 -5.10
CA GLU A 305 0.53 -1.30 -6.01
C GLU A 305 1.82 -1.79 -5.30
N VAL A 306 1.96 -1.51 -4.00
CA VAL A 306 3.05 -2.06 -3.17
C VAL A 306 2.93 -3.58 -3.05
N ALA A 307 1.74 -4.09 -2.75
CA ALA A 307 1.48 -5.52 -2.65
C ALA A 307 1.73 -6.26 -3.98
N GLU A 308 1.23 -5.70 -5.09
CA GLU A 308 1.44 -6.21 -6.46
C GLU A 308 2.92 -6.28 -6.82
N TYR A 309 3.66 -5.21 -6.55
CA TYR A 309 5.10 -5.19 -6.81
C TYR A 309 5.84 -6.22 -5.97
N TRP A 310 5.52 -6.30 -4.68
CA TRP A 310 6.18 -7.23 -3.77
C TRP A 310 5.92 -8.69 -4.15
N ALA A 311 4.65 -9.05 -4.39
CA ALA A 311 4.30 -10.40 -4.81
C ALA A 311 4.98 -10.80 -6.12
N ALA A 312 5.03 -9.89 -7.11
CA ALA A 312 5.75 -10.14 -8.35
C ALA A 312 7.26 -10.27 -8.14
N SER A 313 7.85 -9.48 -7.24
CA SER A 313 9.29 -9.52 -6.95
C SER A 313 9.72 -10.85 -6.33
N GLU A 314 8.89 -11.40 -5.45
CA GLU A 314 9.16 -12.65 -4.74
C GLU A 314 8.87 -13.90 -5.59
N CYS A 315 8.02 -13.78 -6.62
CA CYS A 315 7.54 -14.94 -7.41
C CYS A 315 7.98 -14.91 -8.88
N VAL A 316 8.85 -13.99 -9.30
CA VAL A 316 9.34 -13.96 -10.69
C VAL A 316 10.40 -15.03 -10.90
N GLU A 317 10.26 -15.78 -11.99
CA GLU A 317 11.29 -16.67 -12.50
C GLU A 317 11.89 -16.07 -13.77
N VAL A 318 13.20 -16.24 -13.95
CA VAL A 318 13.90 -15.74 -15.14
C VAL A 318 14.78 -16.81 -15.74
N GLU A 319 14.63 -17.05 -17.04
CA GLU A 319 15.56 -17.85 -17.83
C GLU A 319 16.33 -16.95 -18.80
N ALA A 320 17.64 -17.19 -18.93
CA ALA A 320 18.50 -16.47 -19.86
C ALA A 320 19.05 -17.39 -20.95
N GLU A 321 19.09 -16.87 -22.18
CA GLU A 321 19.72 -17.49 -23.33
C GLU A 321 20.70 -16.52 -23.99
N GLU A 322 21.93 -16.97 -24.26
CA GLU A 322 22.91 -16.18 -25.02
C GLU A 322 23.24 -16.87 -26.35
N GLU A 323 23.11 -16.11 -27.46
CA GLU A 323 23.53 -16.53 -28.80
C GLU A 323 23.99 -15.32 -29.62
N GLY A 324 25.16 -15.43 -30.28
CA GLY A 324 25.59 -14.43 -31.27
C GLY A 324 25.84 -13.01 -30.73
N GLY A 325 26.01 -12.83 -29.42
CA GLY A 325 26.12 -11.51 -28.79
C GLY A 325 24.76 -10.88 -28.45
N GLU A 326 23.68 -11.65 -28.52
CA GLU A 326 22.37 -11.29 -28.01
C GLU A 326 22.08 -12.07 -26.72
N LEU A 327 21.52 -11.38 -25.73
CA LEU A 327 21.03 -11.97 -24.49
C LEU A 327 19.50 -11.87 -24.48
N ARG A 328 18.83 -13.01 -24.48
CA ARG A 328 17.38 -13.12 -24.34
C ARG A 328 17.05 -13.49 -22.89
N LEU A 329 16.15 -12.75 -22.27
CA LEU A 329 15.64 -12.99 -20.93
C LEU A 329 14.14 -13.29 -21.03
N GLU A 330 13.72 -14.43 -20.50
CA GLU A 330 12.32 -14.83 -20.40
C GLU A 330 11.88 -14.80 -18.95
N PHE A 331 10.98 -13.87 -18.64
CA PHE A 331 10.38 -13.70 -17.32
C PHE A 331 9.06 -14.46 -17.28
N SER A 332 8.82 -15.20 -16.21
CA SER A 332 7.52 -15.79 -15.88
C SER A 332 7.12 -15.35 -14.48
N SER A 333 5.88 -14.92 -14.28
CA SER A 333 5.37 -14.56 -12.96
C SER A 333 3.87 -14.88 -12.85
N PRO A 334 3.39 -15.42 -11.72
CA PRO A 334 1.96 -15.55 -11.47
C PRO A 334 1.27 -14.19 -11.24
N PHE A 335 2.03 -13.13 -10.97
CA PHE A 335 1.52 -11.80 -10.64
C PHE A 335 2.10 -10.74 -11.60
N PRO A 336 1.29 -10.24 -12.56
CA PRO A 336 1.66 -9.09 -13.37
C PRO A 336 1.85 -7.85 -12.51
N CYS A 337 2.82 -6.99 -12.87
CA CYS A 337 3.01 -5.73 -12.16
C CYS A 337 3.60 -4.65 -13.08
N ARG A 338 3.34 -3.39 -12.75
CA ARG A 338 3.82 -2.25 -13.52
C ARG A 338 5.18 -1.77 -13.06
N ASP A 339 5.94 -1.19 -13.99
CA ASP A 339 7.27 -0.63 -13.71
C ASP A 339 8.22 -1.62 -12.98
N PHE A 340 8.07 -2.91 -13.27
CA PHE A 340 8.95 -3.97 -12.78
C PHE A 340 10.37 -3.66 -13.22
N THR A 341 11.30 -3.61 -12.26
CA THR A 341 12.65 -3.12 -12.51
C THR A 341 13.62 -4.19 -12.10
N VAL A 342 14.53 -4.52 -13.00
CA VAL A 342 15.57 -5.52 -12.76
C VAL A 342 16.94 -4.95 -13.12
N SER A 343 17.97 -5.50 -12.52
CA SER A 343 19.35 -5.21 -12.91
C SER A 343 20.17 -6.48 -13.09
N LEU A 344 21.14 -6.43 -13.98
CA LEU A 344 22.10 -7.51 -14.24
C LEU A 344 23.48 -6.94 -14.56
N PRO A 345 24.58 -7.67 -14.29
CA PRO A 345 25.90 -7.31 -14.77
C PRO A 345 25.89 -7.10 -16.29
N SER A 346 26.52 -6.03 -16.76
CA SER A 346 26.61 -5.72 -18.18
C SER A 346 28.07 -5.83 -18.64
N PRO A 347 28.56 -7.04 -18.98
CA PRO A 347 29.92 -7.21 -19.48
C PRO A 347 30.11 -6.60 -20.88
N MET A 348 29.01 -6.31 -21.57
CA MET A 348 28.97 -5.78 -22.92
C MET A 348 28.47 -4.33 -22.94
N LYS A 349 28.84 -3.58 -23.98
CA LYS A 349 28.25 -2.28 -24.29
C LYS A 349 26.88 -2.51 -24.91
N VAL A 350 25.83 -2.36 -24.09
CA VAL A 350 24.43 -2.46 -24.53
C VAL A 350 24.10 -1.34 -25.51
N GLU A 351 23.66 -1.71 -26.71
CA GLU A 351 23.24 -0.80 -27.77
C GLU A 351 21.72 -0.64 -27.78
N VAL A 352 20.98 -1.76 -27.66
CA VAL A 352 19.52 -1.80 -27.76
C VAL A 352 18.95 -2.79 -26.75
N VAL A 353 17.80 -2.44 -26.17
CA VAL A 353 16.96 -3.35 -25.38
C VAL A 353 15.56 -3.36 -26.00
N LEU A 354 15.00 -4.55 -26.22
CA LEU A 354 13.66 -4.73 -26.78
C LEU A 354 12.76 -5.45 -25.76
N LYS A 355 11.52 -4.98 -25.56
CA LYS A 355 10.44 -5.75 -24.91
C LYS A 355 9.52 -6.26 -26.00
N GLU A 356 9.37 -7.58 -26.11
CA GLU A 356 8.47 -8.19 -27.13
C GLU A 356 8.72 -7.63 -28.54
N GLY A 357 9.99 -7.44 -28.90
CA GLY A 357 10.42 -6.91 -30.20
C GLY A 357 10.32 -5.38 -30.37
N ARG A 358 9.82 -4.63 -29.38
CA ARG A 358 9.75 -3.17 -29.41
C ARG A 358 10.90 -2.54 -28.64
N GLU A 359 11.58 -1.58 -29.27
CA GLU A 359 12.71 -0.88 -28.65
C GLU A 359 12.28 -0.06 -27.43
N MET A 360 13.03 -0.25 -26.34
CA MET A 360 12.87 0.47 -25.08
C MET A 360 13.75 1.72 -25.06
N VAL A 361 13.27 2.76 -24.37
CA VAL A 361 13.94 4.07 -24.33
C VAL A 361 15.13 4.05 -23.39
N ARG A 362 16.32 4.40 -23.88
CA ARG A 362 17.49 4.62 -23.03
C ARG A 362 17.34 5.97 -22.29
N THR A 363 17.39 5.96 -20.97
CA THR A 363 17.23 7.17 -20.14
C THR A 363 18.19 7.18 -18.94
N LYS A 364 18.07 8.18 -18.06
CA LYS A 364 18.70 8.20 -16.74
C LYS A 364 17.64 7.91 -15.67
N PRO A 365 18.01 7.35 -14.50
CA PRO A 365 17.08 7.21 -13.39
C PRO A 365 16.43 8.55 -12.99
N PRO A 366 15.19 8.54 -12.47
CA PRO A 366 14.34 7.37 -12.25
C PRO A 366 13.81 6.77 -13.56
N LEU A 367 13.68 5.45 -13.59
CA LEU A 367 13.17 4.73 -14.76
C LEU A 367 11.64 4.64 -14.74
N THR A 368 11.06 4.56 -15.92
CA THR A 368 9.64 4.27 -16.16
C THR A 368 9.50 3.04 -17.05
N SER A 369 8.30 2.45 -17.11
CA SER A 369 8.03 1.30 -17.97
C SER A 369 8.48 1.54 -19.41
N ASN A 370 9.09 0.50 -20.00
CA ASN A 370 9.72 0.51 -21.32
C ASN A 370 10.95 1.43 -21.42
N SER A 371 11.74 1.52 -20.34
CA SER A 371 13.01 2.24 -20.33
C SER A 371 14.16 1.44 -19.73
N TRP A 372 15.39 1.83 -20.05
CA TRP A 372 16.59 1.19 -19.51
C TRP A 372 17.75 2.16 -19.36
N CYS A 373 18.73 1.81 -18.54
CA CYS A 373 19.98 2.56 -18.42
C CYS A 373 21.16 1.66 -18.02
N THR A 374 22.38 2.14 -18.21
CA THR A 374 23.60 1.48 -17.74
C THR A 374 24.28 2.35 -16.70
N MET A 375 24.54 1.81 -15.50
CA MET A 375 25.16 2.54 -14.40
C MET A 375 25.99 1.58 -13.54
N GLY A 376 27.22 1.98 -13.16
CA GLY A 376 28.06 1.18 -12.27
C GLY A 376 28.35 -0.25 -12.77
N GLY A 377 28.51 -0.44 -14.08
CA GLY A 377 28.75 -1.77 -14.67
C GLY A 377 27.52 -2.70 -14.74
N ARG A 378 26.34 -2.20 -14.41
CA ARG A 378 25.06 -2.94 -14.51
C ARG A 378 24.14 -2.33 -15.54
N LEU A 379 23.34 -3.17 -16.19
CA LEU A 379 22.18 -2.81 -16.99
C LEU A 379 20.96 -2.82 -16.08
N TYR A 380 20.15 -1.75 -16.12
CA TYR A 380 18.87 -1.64 -15.43
C TYR A 380 17.77 -1.54 -16.47
N ILE A 381 16.72 -2.34 -16.31
CA ILE A 381 15.61 -2.45 -17.26
C ILE A 381 14.32 -2.29 -16.48
N CYS A 382 13.46 -1.36 -16.89
CA CYS A 382 12.15 -1.11 -16.29
C CYS A 382 11.05 -1.35 -17.33
N PHE A 383 10.10 -2.22 -17.01
CA PHE A 383 9.04 -2.65 -17.91
C PHE A 383 7.79 -3.11 -17.13
N ASP A 384 6.63 -3.12 -17.78
CA ASP A 384 5.45 -3.79 -17.21
C ASP A 384 5.61 -5.30 -17.39
N LEU A 385 5.64 -6.03 -16.28
CA LEU A 385 5.74 -7.48 -16.23
C LEU A 385 4.35 -8.09 -16.43
N ASP A 386 4.23 -8.91 -17.46
CA ASP A 386 3.05 -9.75 -17.74
C ASP A 386 3.30 -11.18 -17.23
N PHE A 387 2.31 -12.09 -17.36
CA PHE A 387 2.50 -13.51 -16.96
C PHE A 387 3.73 -14.16 -17.61
N ARG A 388 4.04 -13.72 -18.84
CA ARG A 388 5.30 -13.97 -19.51
C ARG A 388 5.78 -12.68 -20.13
N THR A 389 7.07 -12.40 -20.05
CA THR A 389 7.67 -11.23 -20.71
C THR A 389 9.04 -11.58 -21.24
N THR A 390 9.30 -11.22 -22.50
CA THR A 390 10.56 -11.44 -23.18
C THR A 390 11.30 -10.11 -23.33
N ILE A 391 12.54 -10.06 -22.83
CA ILE A 391 13.46 -8.95 -23.04
C ILE A 391 14.63 -9.44 -23.88
N LEU A 392 14.95 -8.72 -24.95
CA LEU A 392 16.15 -8.97 -25.76
C LEU A 392 17.13 -7.82 -25.56
N VAL A 393 18.37 -8.15 -25.21
CA VAL A 393 19.48 -7.21 -25.05
C VAL A 393 20.49 -7.47 -26.15
N ARG A 394 20.82 -6.42 -26.92
CA ARG A 394 21.81 -6.45 -27.99
C ARG A 394 22.95 -5.50 -27.69
N GLY A 395 24.17 -5.89 -28.00
CA GLY A 395 25.32 -5.02 -27.87
C GLY A 395 26.61 -5.66 -28.32
N ARG A 396 27.70 -4.94 -28.10
CA ARG A 396 29.05 -5.37 -28.47
C ARG A 396 29.85 -5.69 -27.22
N ARG A 397 30.50 -6.86 -27.20
CA ARG A 397 31.50 -7.18 -26.18
C ARG A 397 32.70 -6.26 -26.27
#